data_AF-A0A1I1UJI9-F1
#
_entry.id   AF-A0A1I1UJI9-F1
#
_cell.length_a   1.000
_cell.length_b   1.000
_cell.length_c   1.000
_cell.angle_alpha   90.00
_cell.angle_beta   90.00
_cell.angle_gamma   90.00
#
_symmetry.space_group_name_H-M   'P 1'
#
loop_
_entity.id
_entity.type
_entity.pdbx_description
1 polymer ?
#
loop_
_entity_poly.entity_id
_entity_poly.type
_entity_poly.pdbx_seq_one_letter_code
_entity_poly.pdbx_strand_id
1 'polypeptide(L)'
;MAKPETDNAEALMSAYLDEELDAEGKSKLEAMLASSPEAQKELSGLQNMLRLVKGLPEEQAPPDFYEKVAKKIRRRRWLRGEYLIALSLPFQIINVLVILAVAVVYMMLHLDDDVAGRKLERDPTVQQAKQPEAAKAPAP
;
A
#
# COMPACT_ATOMS: atom_id res chain seq x y z
N MET A 1 9.48 2.98 -34.92
CA MET A 1 10.06 3.82 -33.84
C MET A 1 10.62 2.88 -32.78
N ALA A 2 11.92 2.57 -32.84
CA ALA A 2 12.59 1.76 -31.83
C ALA A 2 13.45 2.72 -31.00
N LYS A 3 12.97 3.11 -29.82
CA LYS A 3 13.71 3.94 -28.88
C LYS A 3 13.53 3.49 -27.42
N PRO A 4 13.87 2.23 -27.04
CA PRO A 4 13.88 1.83 -25.62
C PRO A 4 15.27 1.88 -24.96
N GLU A 5 16.39 1.85 -25.70
CA GLU A 5 17.72 1.81 -25.06
C GLU A 5 18.23 3.18 -24.59
N THR A 6 17.86 4.26 -25.29
CA THR A 6 18.33 5.63 -24.96
C THR A 6 17.73 6.15 -23.67
N ASP A 7 16.43 5.92 -23.41
CA ASP A 7 15.78 6.30 -22.14
C ASP A 7 16.45 5.65 -20.92
N ASN A 8 16.92 4.41 -21.05
CA ASN A 8 17.63 3.71 -19.97
C ASN A 8 19.04 4.27 -19.75
N ALA A 9 19.74 4.64 -20.84
CA ALA A 9 21.06 5.24 -20.77
C ALA A 9 21.02 6.62 -20.08
N GLU A 10 20.07 7.47 -20.47
CA GLU A 10 19.87 8.80 -19.88
C GLU A 10 19.52 8.70 -18.38
N ALA A 11 18.65 7.75 -18.01
CA ALA A 11 18.29 7.52 -16.61
C ALA A 11 19.49 7.07 -15.77
N LEU A 12 20.35 6.17 -16.28
CA LEU A 12 21.56 5.72 -15.59
C LEU A 12 22.57 6.86 -15.44
N MET A 13 22.74 7.72 -16.45
CA MET A 13 23.62 8.89 -16.37
C MET A 13 23.10 9.91 -15.36
N SER A 14 21.78 10.19 -15.33
CA SER A 14 21.18 11.11 -14.35
C SER A 14 21.37 10.58 -12.92
N ALA A 15 21.01 9.33 -12.67
CA ALA A 15 21.17 8.72 -11.35
C ALA A 15 22.65 8.64 -10.91
N TYR A 16 23.58 8.54 -11.85
CA TYR A 16 25.02 8.67 -11.55
C TYR A 16 25.41 10.07 -11.10
N LEU A 17 24.91 11.12 -11.76
CA LEU A 17 25.20 12.51 -11.43
C LEU A 17 24.59 12.93 -10.09
N ASP A 18 23.46 12.34 -9.72
CA ASP A 18 22.76 12.55 -8.45
C ASP A 18 23.30 11.69 -7.30
N GLU A 19 24.34 10.88 -7.55
CA GLU A 19 24.93 9.92 -6.58
C GLU A 19 23.95 8.83 -6.08
N GLU A 20 22.88 8.55 -6.83
CA GLU A 20 21.85 7.55 -6.49
C GLU A 20 22.14 6.15 -7.05
N LEU A 21 23.25 6.00 -7.79
CA LEU A 21 23.62 4.74 -8.44
C LEU A 21 24.38 3.80 -7.49
N ASP A 22 23.91 2.56 -7.37
CA ASP A 22 24.57 1.49 -6.63
C ASP A 22 25.74 0.86 -7.42
N ALA A 23 26.46 -0.08 -6.80
CA ALA A 23 27.63 -0.71 -7.41
C ALA A 23 27.30 -1.46 -8.72
N GLU A 24 26.11 -2.07 -8.81
CA GLU A 24 25.67 -2.78 -10.01
C GLU A 24 25.34 -1.78 -11.14
N GLY A 25 24.62 -0.71 -10.83
CA GLY A 25 24.32 0.35 -11.79
C GLY A 25 25.59 1.03 -12.32
N LYS A 26 26.60 1.27 -11.47
CA LYS A 26 27.90 1.84 -11.90
C LYS A 26 28.61 0.95 -12.91
N SER A 27 28.64 -0.36 -12.68
CA SER A 27 29.23 -1.32 -13.62
C SER A 27 28.50 -1.33 -14.97
N LYS A 28 27.16 -1.24 -14.97
CA LYS A 28 26.36 -1.12 -16.20
C LYS A 28 26.65 0.17 -16.95
N LEU A 29 26.76 1.29 -16.25
CA LEU A 29 27.12 2.58 -16.84
C LEU A 29 28.53 2.54 -17.43
N GLU A 30 29.51 1.98 -16.74
CA GLU A 30 30.88 1.82 -17.24
C GLU A 30 30.95 0.95 -18.49
N ALA A 31 30.21 -0.16 -18.53
CA ALA A 31 30.12 -1.02 -19.71
C ALA A 31 29.53 -0.27 -20.92
N MET A 32 28.54 0.57 -20.68
CA MET A 32 27.91 1.41 -21.71
C MET A 32 28.82 2.55 -22.18
N LEU A 33 29.55 3.19 -21.26
CA LEU A 33 30.54 4.21 -21.60
C LEU A 33 31.73 3.61 -22.37
N ALA A 34 32.08 2.35 -22.10
CA ALA A 34 33.11 1.64 -22.86
C ALA A 34 32.66 1.27 -24.28
N SER A 35 31.37 1.04 -24.51
CA SER A 35 30.84 0.65 -25.82
C SER A 35 30.54 1.84 -26.73
N SER A 36 30.33 3.05 -26.20
CA SER A 36 30.02 4.24 -27.00
C SER A 36 30.82 5.49 -26.59
N PRO A 37 31.67 6.05 -27.48
CA PRO A 37 32.35 7.31 -27.23
C PRO A 37 31.39 8.51 -27.24
N GLU A 38 30.21 8.39 -27.86
CA GLU A 38 29.18 9.43 -27.85
C GLU A 38 28.58 9.59 -26.44
N ALA A 39 28.32 8.47 -25.74
CA ALA A 39 27.82 8.47 -24.37
C ALA A 39 28.79 9.13 -23.37
N GLN A 40 30.11 8.95 -23.57
CA GLN A 40 31.12 9.66 -22.75
C GLN A 40 31.08 11.17 -22.97
N LYS A 41 30.87 11.60 -24.22
CA LYS A 41 30.77 13.02 -24.56
C LYS A 41 29.52 13.65 -23.93
N GLU A 42 28.40 12.95 -23.95
CA GLU A 42 27.16 13.40 -23.29
C GLU A 42 27.34 13.54 -21.78
N LEU A 43 27.89 12.50 -21.11
CA LEU A 43 28.13 12.52 -19.67
C LEU A 43 29.10 13.65 -19.26
N SER A 44 30.18 13.85 -20.01
CA SER A 44 31.12 14.97 -19.75
C SER A 44 30.46 16.34 -19.97
N GLY A 45 29.55 16.46 -20.94
CA GLY A 45 28.75 17.66 -21.16
C GLY A 45 27.85 17.99 -19.96
N LEU A 46 27.15 16.99 -19.43
CA LEU A 46 26.30 17.12 -18.24
C LEU A 46 27.11 17.49 -17.00
N GLN A 47 28.27 16.87 -16.79
CA GLN A 47 29.17 17.21 -15.69
C GLN A 47 29.67 18.66 -15.77
N ASN A 48 30.02 19.13 -16.97
CA ASN A 48 30.43 20.51 -17.17
C ASN A 48 29.30 21.49 -16.87
N MET A 49 28.07 21.17 -17.29
CA MET A 49 26.89 21.98 -16.96
C MET A 49 26.66 22.05 -15.44
N LEU A 50 26.70 20.90 -14.76
CA LEU A 50 26.61 20.84 -13.29
C LEU A 50 27.70 21.65 -12.61
N ARG A 51 28.93 21.61 -13.13
CA ARG A 51 30.03 22.41 -12.61
C ARG A 51 29.80 23.91 -12.77
N LEU A 52 29.24 24.35 -13.89
CA LEU A 52 28.85 25.75 -14.09
C LEU A 52 27.76 26.16 -13.10
N VAL A 53 26.75 25.31 -12.89
CA VAL A 53 25.67 25.54 -11.92
C VAL A 53 26.18 25.59 -10.48
N LYS A 54 27.05 24.66 -10.10
CA LYS A 54 27.70 24.63 -8.77
C LYS A 54 28.70 25.78 -8.56
N GLY A 55 29.22 26.35 -9.64
CA GLY A 55 30.16 27.47 -9.62
C GLY A 55 29.50 28.85 -9.51
N LEU A 56 28.16 28.93 -9.45
CA LEU A 56 27.49 30.20 -9.19
C LEU A 56 27.89 30.74 -7.80
N PRO A 57 27.95 32.08 -7.66
CA PRO A 57 28.30 32.70 -6.38
C PRO A 57 27.30 32.27 -5.31
N GLU A 58 27.83 31.82 -4.18
CA GLU A 58 27.03 31.47 -3.03
C GLU A 58 26.51 32.76 -2.38
N GLU A 59 25.21 33.02 -2.56
CA GLU A 59 24.57 34.20 -1.98
C GLU A 59 24.22 33.90 -0.52
N GLN A 60 24.64 34.79 0.39
CA GLN A 60 24.31 34.64 1.80
C GLN A 60 22.80 34.78 2.00
N ALA A 61 22.21 33.77 2.64
CA ALA A 61 20.80 33.80 2.96
C ALA A 61 20.50 35.00 3.89
N PRO A 62 19.38 35.72 3.67
CA PRO A 62 18.92 36.75 4.59
C PRO A 62 18.77 36.18 6.02
N PRO A 63 19.00 36.99 7.07
CA PRO A 63 18.95 36.52 8.47
C PRO A 63 17.60 35.87 8.83
N ASP A 64 16.50 36.32 8.22
CA ASP A 64 15.15 35.80 8.48
C ASP A 64 14.77 34.59 7.60
N PHE A 65 15.67 34.09 6.74
CA PHE A 65 15.36 33.03 5.78
C PHE A 65 14.91 31.75 6.47
N TYR A 66 15.66 31.32 7.49
CA TYR A 66 15.35 30.12 8.25
C TYR A 66 13.98 30.22 8.92
N GLU A 67 13.67 31.36 9.53
CA GLU A 67 12.39 31.58 10.21
C GLU A 67 11.21 31.55 9.23
N LYS A 68 11.36 32.18 8.05
CA LYS A 68 10.34 32.15 6.99
C LYS A 68 10.11 30.73 6.47
N VAL A 69 11.17 29.95 6.26
CA VAL A 69 11.08 28.55 5.81
C VAL A 69 10.43 27.69 6.89
N ALA A 70 10.88 27.79 8.14
CA ALA A 70 10.31 27.05 9.27
C ALA A 70 8.82 27.36 9.45
N LYS A 71 8.42 28.63 9.37
CA LYS A 71 7.01 29.05 9.44
C LYS A 71 6.18 28.46 8.30
N LYS A 72 6.72 28.41 7.07
CA LYS A 72 6.04 27.85 5.89
C LYS A 72 5.91 26.33 5.96
N ILE A 73 6.91 25.62 6.48
CA ILE A 73 6.87 24.17 6.69
C ILE A 73 5.85 23.83 7.79
N ARG A 74 5.92 24.51 8.93
CA ARG A 74 4.99 24.30 10.05
C ARG A 74 3.53 24.50 9.64
N ARG A 75 3.24 25.56 8.87
CA ARG A 75 1.88 25.83 8.36
C ARG A 75 1.35 24.69 7.47
N ARG A 76 2.20 24.14 6.60
CA ARG A 76 1.82 23.01 5.74
C ARG A 76 1.65 21.70 6.49
N ARG A 77 2.48 21.44 7.50
CA ARG A 77 2.36 20.24 8.34
C ARG A 77 1.04 20.24 9.12
N TRP A 78 0.69 21.39 9.70
CA TRP A 78 -0.56 21.55 10.45
C TRP A 78 -1.81 21.30 9.58
N LEU A 79 -1.78 21.72 8.31
CA LEU A 79 -2.88 21.49 7.37
C LEU A 79 -3.01 20.03 6.90
N ARG A 80 -1.93 19.23 6.94
CA ARG A 80 -1.96 17.83 6.46
C ARG A 80 -2.09 16.78 7.56
N GLY A 81 -1.53 17.02 8.75
CA GLY A 81 -1.34 15.98 9.77
C GLY A 81 -2.39 15.93 10.86
N GLU A 82 -2.66 17.07 11.53
CA GLU A 82 -3.47 17.03 12.75
C GLU A 82 -4.98 16.91 12.49
N TYR A 83 -5.52 17.70 11.56
CA TYR A 83 -6.99 17.79 11.39
C TYR A 83 -7.60 16.61 10.65
N LEU A 84 -6.90 16.05 9.67
CA LEU A 84 -7.43 14.91 8.89
C LEU A 84 -7.41 13.61 9.70
N ILE A 85 -6.44 13.45 10.61
CA ILE A 85 -6.36 12.29 11.49
C ILE A 85 -7.34 12.46 12.67
N ALA A 86 -7.40 13.64 13.29
CA ALA A 86 -8.31 13.88 14.41
C ALA A 86 -9.80 13.89 14.01
N LEU A 87 -10.14 14.24 12.75
CA LEU A 87 -11.52 14.23 12.27
C LEU A 87 -12.00 12.83 11.83
N SER A 88 -11.12 11.97 11.33
CA SER A 88 -11.49 10.64 10.83
C SER A 88 -11.57 9.56 11.94
N LEU A 89 -10.85 9.73 13.04
CA LEU A 89 -10.90 8.85 14.22
C LEU A 89 -12.28 8.72 14.90
N PRO A 90 -13.02 9.81 15.23
CA PRO A 90 -14.34 9.68 15.85
C PRO A 90 -15.35 9.03 14.89
N PHE A 91 -15.25 9.30 13.59
CA PHE A 91 -16.18 8.74 12.59
C PHE A 91 -16.03 7.23 12.42
N GLN A 92 -14.80 6.70 12.54
CA GLN A 92 -14.54 5.27 12.42
C GLN A 92 -15.17 4.46 13.56
N ILE A 93 -15.05 4.92 14.81
CA ILE A 93 -15.64 4.26 15.98
C ILE A 93 -17.17 4.29 15.89
N ILE A 94 -17.74 5.44 15.52
CA ILE A 94 -19.20 5.60 15.36
C ILE A 94 -19.73 4.65 14.28
N ASN A 95 -19.07 4.53 13.13
CA ASN A 95 -19.50 3.62 12.06
C ASN A 95 -19.46 2.15 12.49
N VAL A 96 -18.40 1.73 13.19
CA VAL A 96 -18.30 0.35 13.71
C VAL A 96 -19.44 0.06 14.69
N LEU A 97 -19.76 1.00 15.59
CA LEU A 97 -20.87 0.85 16.53
C LEU A 97 -22.23 0.79 15.82
N VAL A 98 -22.45 1.61 14.80
CA VAL A 98 -23.70 1.59 14.02
C VAL A 98 -23.86 0.27 13.28
N ILE A 99 -22.82 -0.23 12.62
CA ILE A 99 -22.85 -1.54 11.94
C ILE A 99 -23.12 -2.66 12.95
N LEU A 100 -22.47 -2.64 14.10
CA LEU A 100 -22.69 -3.63 15.17
C LEU A 100 -24.15 -3.60 15.67
N ALA A 101 -24.69 -2.41 15.92
CA ALA A 101 -26.08 -2.25 16.36
C ALA A 101 -27.06 -2.78 15.32
N VAL A 102 -26.85 -2.46 14.03
CA VAL A 102 -27.68 -2.97 12.93
C VAL A 102 -27.60 -4.49 12.83
N ALA A 103 -26.41 -5.09 12.96
CA ALA A 103 -26.24 -6.54 12.93
C ALA A 103 -26.99 -7.24 14.06
N VAL A 104 -26.97 -6.68 15.29
CA VAL A 104 -27.71 -7.21 16.44
C VAL A 104 -29.21 -7.11 16.21
N VAL A 105 -29.69 -5.95 15.74
CA VAL A 105 -31.11 -5.75 15.42
C VAL A 105 -31.56 -6.71 14.31
N TYR A 106 -30.76 -6.87 13.26
CA TYR A 106 -31.03 -7.80 12.18
C TYR A 106 -31.12 -9.24 12.69
N MET A 107 -30.16 -9.67 13.51
CA MET A 107 -30.19 -10.99 14.15
C MET A 107 -31.45 -11.16 15.00
N MET A 108 -31.81 -10.20 15.86
CA MET A 108 -33.04 -10.30 16.65
C MET A 108 -34.30 -10.36 15.80
N LEU A 109 -34.31 -9.74 14.61
CA LEU A 109 -35.49 -9.71 13.74
C LEU A 109 -35.56 -10.89 12.76
N HIS A 110 -34.44 -11.52 12.38
CA HIS A 110 -34.41 -12.60 11.38
C HIS A 110 -34.11 -13.99 11.96
N LEU A 111 -33.57 -14.10 13.19
CA LEU A 111 -33.32 -15.40 13.82
C LEU A 111 -34.61 -16.16 14.15
N ASP A 112 -35.74 -15.48 14.31
CA ASP A 112 -37.04 -16.12 14.54
C ASP A 112 -37.57 -16.84 13.28
N ASP A 113 -37.18 -16.40 12.08
CA ASP A 113 -37.60 -17.00 10.80
C ASP A 113 -36.71 -18.21 10.40
N ASP A 114 -35.40 -18.15 10.66
CA ASP A 114 -34.44 -19.19 10.23
C ASP A 114 -34.49 -20.49 11.05
N VAL A 115 -35.00 -20.45 12.29
CA VAL A 115 -35.12 -21.65 13.15
C VAL A 115 -36.30 -22.53 12.72
N ALA A 116 -37.34 -21.96 12.10
CA ALA A 116 -38.52 -22.70 11.64
C ALA A 116 -38.30 -23.47 10.31
N GLY A 117 -37.26 -23.13 9.54
CA GLY A 117 -36.97 -23.70 8.22
C GLY A 117 -36.11 -24.98 8.21
N ARG A 118 -35.38 -25.29 9.28
CA ARG A 118 -34.58 -26.53 9.39
C ARG A 118 -35.44 -27.72 9.80
N LYS A 119 -36.39 -28.11 8.95
CA LYS A 119 -36.98 -29.46 9.03
C LYS A 119 -35.87 -30.45 8.74
N LEU A 120 -35.37 -31.09 9.79
CA LEU A 120 -34.48 -32.25 9.70
C LEU A 120 -35.05 -33.22 8.67
N GLU A 121 -34.34 -33.36 7.54
CA GLU A 121 -34.54 -34.46 6.61
C GLU A 121 -34.24 -35.75 7.40
N ARG A 122 -35.29 -36.46 7.81
CA ARG A 122 -35.16 -37.74 8.50
C ARG A 122 -34.72 -38.77 7.46
N ASP A 123 -33.46 -39.16 7.57
CA ASP A 123 -32.84 -40.26 6.84
C ASP A 123 -33.71 -41.54 6.95
N PRO A 124 -34.25 -42.07 5.84
CA PRO A 124 -35.16 -43.24 5.83
C PRO A 124 -34.47 -44.53 6.28
N THR A 125 -33.14 -44.52 6.42
CA THR A 125 -32.32 -45.69 6.77
C THR A 125 -32.52 -46.17 8.22
N VAL A 126 -33.04 -45.31 9.12
CA VAL A 126 -33.22 -45.64 10.55
C VAL A 126 -34.48 -46.47 10.83
N GLN A 127 -35.51 -46.41 9.98
CA GLN A 127 -36.75 -47.18 10.20
C GLN A 127 -36.61 -48.66 9.84
N GLN A 128 -35.68 -49.02 8.96
CA GLN A 128 -35.49 -50.40 8.54
C GLN A 128 -34.67 -51.24 9.54
N ALA A 129 -33.99 -50.59 10.50
CA ALA A 129 -33.15 -51.27 11.49
C ALA A 129 -33.90 -51.67 12.80
N LYS A 130 -35.22 -51.43 12.91
CA LYS A 130 -35.98 -51.66 14.17
C LYS A 130 -37.06 -52.75 14.08
N GLN A 131 -36.84 -53.78 13.27
CA GLN A 131 -37.48 -55.10 13.41
C GLN A 131 -36.40 -56.13 13.03
N PRO A 132 -35.92 -56.96 13.98
CA PRO A 132 -36.73 -57.91 14.75
C PRO A 132 -36.28 -58.04 16.23
N GLU A 133 -36.81 -59.05 16.93
CA GLU A 133 -36.23 -59.65 18.16
C GLU A 133 -36.70 -59.11 19.52
N ALA A 134 -37.94 -59.43 19.90
CA ALA A 134 -38.33 -59.55 21.32
C ALA A 134 -39.43 -60.61 21.47
N ALA A 135 -39.07 -61.85 21.19
CA ALA A 135 -39.79 -62.99 21.73
C ALA A 135 -39.33 -63.24 23.18
N LYS A 136 -40.32 -63.41 24.08
CA LYS A 136 -40.36 -64.41 25.17
C LYS A 136 -40.21 -63.93 26.64
N ALA A 137 -41.25 -64.33 27.41
CA ALA A 137 -41.30 -64.73 28.84
C ALA A 137 -41.63 -63.67 29.93
N PRO A 138 -42.16 -64.07 31.11
CA PRO A 138 -43.19 -65.10 31.39
C PRO A 138 -44.30 -64.62 32.38
N ALA A 139 -45.25 -65.52 32.65
CA ALA A 139 -46.50 -65.40 33.45
C ALA A 139 -46.34 -65.08 34.96
N PRO A 140 -47.47 -64.78 35.63
CA PRO A 140 -48.03 -65.71 36.61
C PRO A 140 -49.39 -66.31 36.21
#